data_AF-A0A8S1GS67-F1
#
_entry.id   AF-A0A8S1GS67-F1
#
_cell.length_a   1.000
_cell.length_b   1.000
_cell.length_c   1.000
_cell.angle_alpha   90.00
_cell.angle_beta   90.00
_cell.angle_gamma   90.00
#
_symmetry.space_group_name_H-M   'P 1'
#
loop_
_entity.id
_entity.type
_entity.pdbx_description
1 polymer ?
#
loop_
_entity_poly.entity_id
_entity_poly.type
_entity_poly.pdbx_seq_one_letter_code
_entity_poly.pdbx_strand_id
1 'polypeptide(L)'
;MFSLSRSSTKQTIKNVYKYGEKTPIDEDTHNEFRMHSRLLLSEVSQRKQKQDKDGSIRRTLQPISKTICAFLNSEGGRIYVGVDGEGTIKGVTMSDNMVDHFFGSLRIMCEKFRPISPINFIKVSVFDVVDETRDGIPKGYRNSSDDEEDFAPEFRAEAEENLEKCHDHSIGGVFCHCERDIFRGTHLRLLVVEVKKPNSRKPIIFQNEEGLAYRRRLASNKCLYFDDVRRMMQEREKIFPLEEEEKEKLDSFLDLNNFAV
;
A
#
# COMPACT_ATOMS: atom_id res chain seq x y z
N MET A 1 -10.38 -21.82 -0.93
CA MET A 1 -11.36 -21.61 0.17
C MET A 1 -10.88 -20.44 1.00
N PHE A 2 -11.64 -19.34 1.01
CA PHE A 2 -11.27 -18.10 1.69
C PHE A 2 -11.55 -18.21 3.18
N SER A 3 -10.58 -17.85 4.02
CA SER A 3 -10.82 -17.49 5.43
C SER A 3 -10.99 -15.97 5.50
N LEU A 4 -12.14 -15.48 5.03
CA LEU A 4 -12.64 -14.15 5.38
C LEU A 4 -13.36 -14.30 6.73
N SER A 5 -12.61 -14.30 7.83
CA SER A 5 -13.23 -14.28 9.15
C SER A 5 -13.77 -12.88 9.44
N ARG A 6 -15.03 -12.63 9.07
CA ARG A 6 -15.87 -11.70 9.83
C ARG A 6 -16.24 -12.43 11.12
N SER A 7 -15.37 -12.35 12.12
CA SER A 7 -15.60 -12.97 13.42
C SER A 7 -16.81 -12.34 14.11
N SER A 8 -17.97 -12.96 13.92
CA SER A 8 -19.18 -12.73 14.68
C SER A 8 -19.10 -13.54 15.98
N THR A 9 -18.53 -12.97 17.04
CA THR A 9 -18.85 -13.42 18.41
C THR A 9 -18.77 -12.25 19.39
N LYS A 10 -19.82 -12.10 20.18
CA LYS A 10 -20.11 -11.03 21.13
C LYS A 10 -19.05 -10.91 22.22
N GLN A 11 -18.23 -9.87 22.15
CA GLN A 11 -17.80 -9.01 23.28
C GLN A 11 -17.11 -7.77 22.70
N THR A 12 -17.88 -6.90 22.05
CA THR A 12 -17.33 -5.77 21.29
C THR A 12 -17.07 -4.61 22.23
N ILE A 13 -15.89 -4.57 22.86
CA ILE A 13 -15.25 -3.25 23.02
C ILE A 13 -15.11 -2.78 21.57
N LYS A 14 -15.98 -1.86 21.15
CA LYS A 14 -15.89 -1.25 19.84
C LYS A 14 -14.53 -0.57 19.81
N ASN A 15 -13.57 -1.16 19.10
CA ASN A 15 -12.27 -0.56 18.80
C ASN A 15 -12.52 0.63 17.86
N VAL A 16 -13.06 1.70 18.44
CA VAL A 16 -13.37 2.96 17.78
C VAL A 16 -12.24 3.89 18.13
N TYR A 17 -11.62 4.43 17.09
CA TYR A 17 -10.58 5.45 17.24
C TYR A 17 -11.22 6.84 17.24
N LYS A 18 -10.61 7.82 17.90
CA LYS A 18 -11.09 9.19 17.90
C LYS A 18 -10.31 10.05 16.91
N TYR A 19 -11.03 10.88 16.16
CA TYR A 19 -10.41 11.87 15.28
C TYR A 19 -9.59 12.87 16.09
N GLY A 20 -8.40 13.21 15.60
CA GLY A 20 -7.50 14.18 16.23
C GLY A 20 -6.66 13.62 17.38
N GLU A 21 -6.91 12.39 17.83
CA GLU A 21 -6.11 11.73 18.85
C GLU A 21 -4.74 11.32 18.29
N LYS A 22 -3.70 11.40 19.14
CA LYS A 22 -2.36 10.88 18.78
C LYS A 22 -2.33 9.37 18.99
N THR A 23 -1.83 8.63 18.01
CA THR A 23 -1.53 7.21 18.18
C THR A 23 -0.42 7.03 19.22
N PRO A 24 -0.47 5.99 20.07
CA PRO A 24 0.59 5.68 21.03
C PRO A 24 1.83 5.03 20.39
N ILE A 25 1.84 4.91 19.06
CA ILE A 25 2.88 4.26 18.26
C ILE A 25 3.49 5.34 17.37
N ASP A 26 4.80 5.29 17.17
CA ASP A 26 5.54 6.16 16.26
C ASP A 26 5.86 5.45 14.94
N GLU A 27 6.18 6.21 13.89
CA GLU A 27 6.75 5.63 12.67
C GLU A 27 8.14 5.07 12.93
N ASP A 28 8.37 3.83 12.51
CA ASP A 28 9.63 3.14 12.72
C ASP A 28 9.90 2.10 11.61
N THR A 29 10.75 1.11 11.91
CA THR A 29 11.04 0.01 10.99
C THR A 29 9.90 -0.99 10.81
N HIS A 30 8.85 -0.93 11.61
CA HIS A 30 7.72 -1.86 11.63
C HIS A 30 6.37 -1.15 11.56
N ASN A 31 6.32 0.17 11.65
CA ASN A 31 5.12 0.99 11.59
C ASN A 31 5.31 2.11 10.55
N GLU A 32 4.32 2.28 9.68
CA GLU A 32 4.27 3.33 8.66
C GLU A 32 2.90 4.00 8.69
N PHE A 33 2.87 5.34 8.63
CA PHE A 33 1.64 6.12 8.54
C PHE A 33 1.40 6.60 7.12
N ARG A 34 0.13 6.53 6.70
CA ARG A 34 -0.29 6.94 5.36
C ARG A 34 -1.63 7.65 5.43
N MET A 35 -1.77 8.75 4.70
CA MET A 35 -3.03 9.51 4.59
C MET A 35 -3.83 9.19 3.33
N HIS A 36 -3.43 8.19 2.54
CA HIS A 36 -4.10 7.77 1.31
C HIS A 36 -4.24 6.26 1.26
N SER A 37 -5.25 5.76 0.53
CA SER A 37 -5.52 4.34 0.33
C SER A 37 -5.00 3.78 -1.00
N ARG A 38 -4.27 4.58 -1.79
CA ARG A 38 -3.70 4.18 -3.09
C ARG A 38 -2.65 3.07 -2.93
N LEU A 39 -3.00 1.85 -3.35
CA LEU A 39 -2.21 0.63 -3.27
C LEU A 39 -1.25 0.46 -4.45
N LEU A 40 -1.71 0.75 -5.67
CA LEU A 40 -0.97 0.53 -6.91
C LEU A 40 -0.39 1.83 -7.49
N LEU A 41 0.71 1.73 -8.24
CA LEU A 41 1.21 2.87 -9.00
C LEU A 41 0.17 3.44 -9.99
N SER A 42 -0.64 2.59 -10.62
CA SER A 42 -1.70 3.00 -11.54
C SER A 42 -2.83 3.79 -10.88
N GLU A 43 -2.93 3.76 -9.55
CA GLU A 43 -3.88 4.57 -8.79
C GLU A 43 -3.27 5.93 -8.36
N VAL A 44 -1.97 6.15 -8.61
CA VAL A 44 -1.28 7.41 -8.30
C VAL A 44 -1.25 8.29 -9.55
N SER A 45 -1.83 9.48 -9.46
CA SER A 45 -1.81 10.46 -10.56
C SER A 45 -0.39 10.84 -10.97
N GLN A 46 -0.13 10.95 -12.28
CA GLN A 46 1.15 11.40 -12.83
C GLN A 46 1.52 12.81 -12.37
N ARG A 47 0.53 13.67 -12.06
CA ARG A 47 0.76 15.03 -11.54
C ARG A 47 1.42 15.06 -10.16
N LYS A 48 1.40 13.96 -9.42
CA LYS A 48 2.14 13.83 -8.15
C LYS A 48 3.63 13.50 -8.40
N GLN A 49 4.18 13.92 -9.54
CA GLN A 49 5.60 13.87 -9.88
C GLN A 49 6.17 15.28 -9.89
N LYS A 50 7.28 15.48 -9.19
CA LYS A 50 8.07 16.71 -9.22
C LYS A 50 9.41 16.41 -9.85
N GLN A 51 9.89 17.30 -10.71
CA GLN A 51 11.26 17.27 -11.17
C GLN A 51 12.13 17.98 -10.14
N ASP A 52 13.12 17.28 -9.61
CA ASP A 52 14.13 17.83 -8.71
C ASP A 52 15.14 18.68 -9.51
N LYS A 53 15.94 19.48 -8.81
CA LYS A 53 16.90 20.44 -9.43
C LYS A 53 17.97 19.75 -10.29
N ASP A 54 18.22 18.48 -10.06
CA ASP A 54 19.16 17.64 -10.79
C ASP A 54 18.54 16.99 -12.04
N GLY A 55 17.27 17.29 -12.33
CA GLY A 55 16.52 16.73 -13.45
C GLY A 55 15.86 15.39 -13.15
N SER A 56 16.09 14.80 -11.97
CA SER A 56 15.46 13.55 -11.56
C SER A 56 13.97 13.75 -11.26
N ILE A 57 13.15 12.73 -11.55
CA ILE A 57 11.70 12.79 -11.29
C ILE A 57 11.40 12.05 -9.99
N ARG A 58 10.86 12.78 -9.00
CA ARG A 58 10.46 12.24 -7.70
C ARG A 58 8.94 12.31 -7.55
N ARG A 59 8.30 11.18 -7.21
CA ARG A 59 6.88 11.18 -6.85
C ARG A 59 6.67 11.68 -5.42
N THR A 60 5.81 12.66 -5.24
CA THR A 60 5.38 13.18 -3.93
C THR A 60 4.46 12.20 -3.22
N LEU A 61 3.67 11.42 -3.98
CA LEU A 61 2.86 10.33 -3.48
C LEU A 61 3.46 8.99 -3.95
N GLN A 62 3.64 8.04 -3.04
CA GLN A 62 4.16 6.70 -3.35
C GLN A 62 3.07 5.67 -3.07
N PRO A 63 2.85 4.68 -3.93
CA PRO A 63 1.85 3.65 -3.69
C PRO A 63 2.21 2.80 -2.47
N ILE A 64 1.18 2.31 -1.77
CA ILE A 64 1.36 1.46 -0.57
C ILE A 64 2.05 0.13 -0.93
N SER A 65 1.93 -0.37 -2.17
CA SER A 65 2.63 -1.56 -2.67
C SER A 65 4.13 -1.54 -2.37
N LYS A 66 4.77 -0.37 -2.47
CA LYS A 66 6.19 -0.17 -2.14
C LYS A 66 6.51 -0.51 -0.68
N THR A 67 5.67 -0.05 0.25
CA THR A 67 5.85 -0.32 1.68
C THR A 67 5.53 -1.79 2.00
N ILE A 68 4.48 -2.36 1.38
CA ILE A 68 4.16 -3.78 1.54
C ILE A 68 5.34 -4.66 1.06
N CYS A 69 5.90 -4.36 -0.11
CA CYS A 69 7.10 -5.02 -0.64
C CYS A 69 8.28 -4.90 0.33
N ALA A 70 8.52 -3.70 0.86
CA ALA A 70 9.56 -3.46 1.86
C ALA A 70 9.39 -4.32 3.12
N PHE A 71 8.16 -4.44 3.64
CA PHE A 71 7.87 -5.27 4.81
C PHE A 71 7.97 -6.77 4.54
N LEU A 72 7.51 -7.25 3.38
CA LEU A 72 7.65 -8.66 2.97
C LEU A 72 9.12 -9.09 2.92
N ASN A 73 10.00 -8.21 2.46
CA ASN A 73 11.44 -8.45 2.37
C ASN A 73 12.22 -8.15 3.67
N SER A 74 11.52 -7.75 4.73
CA SER A 74 12.11 -7.39 6.03
C SER A 74 11.49 -8.22 7.15
N GLU A 75 11.17 -7.62 8.29
CA GLU A 75 10.60 -8.32 9.46
C GLU A 75 9.06 -8.31 9.48
N GLY A 76 8.43 -7.85 8.40
CA GLY A 76 7.03 -7.47 8.41
C GLY A 76 6.82 -6.08 9.02
N GLY A 77 5.56 -5.74 9.28
CA GLY A 77 5.18 -4.46 9.85
C GLY A 77 3.68 -4.16 9.71
N ARG A 78 3.30 -2.93 9.99
CA ARG A 78 1.94 -2.41 9.93
C ARG A 78 1.93 -1.07 9.22
N ILE A 79 0.94 -0.88 8.36
CA ILE A 79 0.64 0.39 7.70
C ILE A 79 -0.67 0.90 8.25
N TYR A 80 -0.67 2.10 8.82
CA TYR A 80 -1.86 2.75 9.36
C TYR A 80 -2.35 3.80 8.35
N VAL A 81 -3.40 3.44 7.61
CA VAL A 81 -4.02 4.29 6.58
C VAL A 81 -5.12 5.13 7.22
N GLY A 82 -4.94 6.45 7.21
CA GLY A 82 -5.73 7.44 7.95
C GLY A 82 -5.00 8.02 9.16
N VAL A 83 -3.67 7.88 9.22
CA VAL A 83 -2.81 8.54 10.23
C VAL A 83 -1.84 9.46 9.50
N ASP A 84 -1.70 10.70 9.99
CA ASP A 84 -0.76 11.66 9.42
C ASP A 84 0.69 11.42 9.89
N GLY A 85 1.65 12.13 9.29
CA GLY A 85 3.07 11.97 9.60
C GLY A 85 3.47 12.41 11.01
N GLU A 86 2.56 13.01 11.78
CA GLU A 86 2.78 13.33 13.19
C GLU A 86 2.12 12.30 14.12
N GLY A 87 1.61 11.20 13.59
CA GLY A 87 0.89 10.19 14.36
C GLY A 87 -0.51 10.64 14.80
N THR A 88 -1.14 11.59 14.13
CA THR A 88 -2.52 11.98 14.45
C THR A 88 -3.52 11.15 13.65
N ILE A 89 -4.52 10.59 14.33
CA ILE A 89 -5.59 9.84 13.68
C ILE A 89 -6.52 10.83 12.98
N LYS A 90 -6.59 10.75 11.66
CA LYS A 90 -7.49 11.56 10.82
C LYS A 90 -8.58 10.70 10.17
N GLY A 91 -8.33 9.42 10.00
CA GLY A 91 -9.14 8.53 9.17
C GLY A 91 -9.03 8.86 7.68
N VAL A 92 -9.57 7.97 6.86
CA VAL A 92 -9.86 8.19 5.44
C VAL A 92 -11.36 8.06 5.23
N THR A 93 -11.95 8.99 4.49
CA THR A 93 -13.39 8.97 4.20
C THR A 93 -13.68 7.85 3.19
N MET A 94 -14.38 6.81 3.63
CA MET A 94 -14.71 5.65 2.80
C MET A 94 -16.16 5.21 3.03
N SER A 95 -16.85 4.88 1.94
CA SER A 95 -18.11 4.15 1.92
C SER A 95 -17.79 2.66 1.96
N ASP A 96 -18.78 1.83 2.22
CA ASP A 96 -18.58 0.38 2.20
C ASP A 96 -18.11 -0.12 0.80
N ASN A 97 -18.62 0.48 -0.27
CA ASN A 97 -18.16 0.22 -1.64
C ASN A 97 -16.67 0.55 -1.84
N MET A 98 -16.17 1.63 -1.23
CA MET A 98 -14.75 1.97 -1.29
C MET A 98 -13.89 1.03 -0.44
N VAL A 99 -14.42 0.50 0.66
CA VAL A 99 -13.73 -0.55 1.43
C VAL A 99 -13.60 -1.80 0.58
N ASP A 100 -14.67 -2.23 -0.09
CA ASP A 100 -14.63 -3.38 -1.00
C ASP A 100 -13.68 -3.13 -2.18
N HIS A 101 -13.67 -1.91 -2.73
CA HIS A 101 -12.68 -1.50 -3.73
C HIS A 101 -11.26 -1.69 -3.22
N PHE A 102 -10.94 -1.20 -2.03
CA PHE A 102 -9.61 -1.34 -1.44
C PHE A 102 -9.17 -2.80 -1.37
N PHE A 103 -10.07 -3.72 -0.97
CA PHE A 103 -9.78 -5.15 -0.96
C PHE A 103 -9.57 -5.72 -2.38
N GLY A 104 -10.37 -5.28 -3.36
CA GLY A 104 -10.18 -5.62 -4.76
C GLY A 104 -8.80 -5.16 -5.28
N SER A 105 -8.44 -3.92 -5.02
CA SER A 105 -7.15 -3.34 -5.41
C SER A 105 -5.98 -4.06 -4.74
N LEU A 106 -6.13 -4.43 -3.47
CA LEU A 106 -5.11 -5.21 -2.75
C LEU A 106 -4.89 -6.57 -3.40
N ARG A 107 -5.96 -7.23 -3.84
CA ARG A 107 -5.85 -8.50 -4.55
C ARG A 107 -5.13 -8.33 -5.89
N ILE A 108 -5.54 -7.36 -6.72
CA ILE A 108 -4.89 -7.09 -8.02
C ILE A 108 -3.42 -6.73 -7.81
N MET A 109 -3.10 -5.93 -6.80
CA MET A 109 -1.73 -5.61 -6.41
C MET A 109 -0.95 -6.88 -6.10
N CYS A 110 -1.48 -7.79 -5.30
CA CYS A 110 -0.83 -9.05 -4.96
C CYS A 110 -0.63 -9.97 -6.17
N GLU A 111 -1.53 -9.95 -7.15
CA GLU A 111 -1.39 -10.72 -8.40
C GLU A 111 -0.25 -10.19 -9.29
N LYS A 112 0.14 -8.92 -9.15
CA LYS A 112 1.25 -8.28 -9.88
C LYS A 112 2.62 -8.42 -9.20
N PHE A 113 2.68 -8.89 -7.96
CA PHE A 113 3.95 -9.11 -7.26
C PHE A 113 4.71 -10.30 -7.86
N ARG A 114 6.03 -10.32 -7.66
CA ARG A 114 6.88 -11.48 -7.96
C ARG A 114 7.69 -11.88 -6.71
N PRO A 115 7.59 -13.11 -6.19
CA PRO A 115 6.66 -14.16 -6.63
C PRO A 115 5.19 -13.77 -6.43
N ILE A 116 4.32 -14.37 -7.23
CA ILE A 116 2.90 -14.01 -7.31
C ILE A 116 2.19 -14.33 -5.98
N SER A 117 1.28 -13.43 -5.60
CA SER A 117 0.32 -13.59 -4.52
C SER A 117 0.91 -13.67 -3.09
N PRO A 118 1.50 -12.58 -2.58
CA PRO A 118 1.87 -12.46 -1.16
C PRO A 118 0.66 -12.32 -0.22
N ILE A 119 -0.57 -12.46 -0.72
CA ILE A 119 -1.81 -12.15 0.03
C ILE A 119 -1.92 -12.92 1.36
N ASN A 120 -1.36 -14.13 1.44
CA ASN A 120 -1.36 -14.95 2.66
C ASN A 120 -0.55 -14.33 3.81
N PHE A 121 0.31 -13.36 3.51
CA PHE A 121 1.11 -12.64 4.49
C PHE A 121 0.50 -11.29 4.87
N ILE A 122 -0.66 -10.92 4.30
CA ILE A 122 -1.28 -9.62 4.49
C ILE A 122 -2.62 -9.80 5.19
N LYS A 123 -2.83 -9.04 6.26
CA LYS A 123 -4.10 -8.94 6.98
C LYS A 123 -4.51 -7.48 7.06
N VAL A 124 -5.74 -7.17 6.66
CA VAL A 124 -6.30 -5.82 6.77
C VAL A 124 -7.38 -5.82 7.86
N SER A 125 -7.27 -4.88 8.78
CA SER A 125 -8.33 -4.58 9.76
C SER A 125 -8.90 -3.20 9.46
N VAL A 126 -10.23 -3.06 9.50
CA VAL A 126 -10.92 -1.80 9.24
C VAL A 126 -11.61 -1.37 10.54
N PHE A 127 -11.34 -0.13 10.97
CA PHE A 127 -11.89 0.46 12.18
C PHE A 127 -12.63 1.75 11.86
N ASP A 128 -13.66 2.05 12.65
CA ASP A 128 -14.34 3.34 12.60
C ASP A 128 -13.56 4.40 13.36
N VAL A 129 -13.52 5.60 12.79
CA VAL A 129 -13.00 6.80 13.45
C VAL A 129 -14.18 7.71 13.76
N VAL A 130 -14.41 8.00 15.04
CA VAL A 130 -15.46 8.92 15.49
C VAL A 130 -14.87 10.30 15.62
N ASP A 131 -15.51 11.26 14.95
CA ASP A 131 -15.22 12.68 15.11
C ASP A 131 -16.31 13.32 15.99
N GLU A 132 -16.02 13.47 17.28
CA GLU A 132 -16.94 14.07 18.26
C GLU A 132 -17.12 15.58 18.03
N THR A 133 -16.24 16.22 17.24
CA THR A 133 -16.34 17.66 16.94
C THR A 133 -17.31 17.96 15.80
N ARG A 134 -17.78 16.92 15.09
CA ARG A 134 -18.74 17.04 13.99
C ARG A 134 -20.09 16.51 14.46
N ASP A 135 -21.13 17.33 14.39
CA ASP A 135 -22.53 16.95 14.63
C ASP A 135 -23.08 16.01 13.54
N GLY A 136 -22.50 14.81 13.42
CA GLY A 136 -23.06 13.70 12.65
C GLY A 136 -22.98 13.80 11.12
N ILE A 137 -22.43 14.88 10.56
CA ILE A 137 -22.23 15.01 9.10
C ILE A 137 -20.73 14.92 8.82
N PRO A 138 -20.24 13.81 8.23
CA PRO A 138 -18.94 13.82 7.59
C PRO A 138 -19.01 14.93 6.56
N LYS A 139 -18.27 16.04 6.76
CA LYS A 139 -17.87 16.84 5.62
C LYS A 139 -17.16 15.86 4.71
N GLY A 140 -17.86 15.41 3.66
CA GLY A 140 -17.24 14.76 2.52
C GLY A 140 -15.99 15.58 2.28
N TYR A 141 -14.84 14.91 2.32
CA TYR A 141 -13.55 15.53 2.16
C TYR A 141 -13.75 16.55 1.03
N ARG A 142 -13.83 17.85 1.36
CA ARG A 142 -13.57 18.87 0.36
C ARG A 142 -12.17 18.47 0.00
N ASN A 143 -12.02 17.93 -1.21
CA ASN A 143 -10.74 17.70 -1.83
C ASN A 143 -9.84 18.78 -1.27
N SER A 144 -8.84 18.40 -0.46
CA SER A 144 -7.76 19.32 -0.10
C SER A 144 -7.52 20.12 -1.36
N SER A 145 -7.57 21.45 -1.30
CA SER A 145 -7.57 22.34 -2.45
C SER A 145 -6.52 21.96 -3.53
N ASP A 146 -5.50 21.20 -3.13
CA ASP A 146 -4.51 20.49 -3.94
C ASP A 146 -5.01 19.37 -4.88
N ASP A 147 -6.25 18.88 -4.80
CA ASP A 147 -6.81 17.82 -5.67
C ASP A 147 -7.97 18.32 -6.55
N GLU A 148 -8.60 19.45 -6.24
CA GLU A 148 -9.66 20.05 -7.07
C GLU A 148 -9.14 21.05 -8.10
N GLU A 149 -8.02 21.74 -7.82
CA GLU A 149 -7.38 22.67 -8.77
C GLU A 149 -6.56 21.97 -9.86
N ASP A 150 -6.29 20.67 -9.71
CA ASP A 150 -5.37 19.96 -10.60
C ASP A 150 -6.05 19.38 -11.85
N PHE A 151 -7.38 19.38 -11.98
CA PHE A 151 -8.02 18.95 -13.24
C PHE A 151 -7.95 20.06 -14.29
N ALA A 152 -6.89 20.05 -15.09
CA ALA A 152 -6.85 20.80 -16.34
C ALA A 152 -8.18 20.59 -17.13
N PRO A 153 -8.80 21.64 -17.69
CA PRO A 153 -10.09 21.55 -18.38
C PRO A 153 -10.13 20.46 -19.46
N GLU A 154 -8.99 20.21 -20.11
CA GLU A 154 -8.80 19.20 -21.15
C GLU A 154 -9.02 17.76 -20.63
N PHE A 155 -8.61 17.46 -19.40
CA PHE A 155 -8.83 16.15 -18.77
C PHE A 155 -10.23 15.99 -18.20
N ARG A 156 -10.93 17.10 -17.89
CA ARG A 156 -12.37 17.04 -17.57
C ARG A 156 -13.17 16.66 -18.80
N ALA A 157 -12.85 17.27 -19.95
CA ALA A 157 -13.48 16.92 -21.22
C ALA A 157 -13.21 15.45 -21.61
N GLU A 158 -11.98 14.96 -21.49
CA GLU A 158 -11.67 13.55 -21.80
C GLU A 158 -12.26 12.58 -20.78
N ALA A 159 -12.33 12.95 -19.50
CA ALA A 159 -13.02 12.16 -18.49
C ALA A 159 -14.54 12.14 -18.71
N GLU A 160 -15.13 13.26 -19.15
CA GLU A 160 -16.56 13.44 -19.51
C GLU A 160 -16.93 12.71 -20.81
N GLU A 161 -16.04 12.69 -21.79
CA GLU A 161 -16.23 11.99 -23.07
C GLU A 161 -16.01 10.46 -22.93
N ASN A 162 -15.11 10.03 -22.04
CA ASN A 162 -14.96 8.62 -21.66
C ASN A 162 -15.99 8.17 -20.61
N LEU A 163 -16.73 9.10 -20.01
CA LEU A 163 -17.72 8.87 -18.95
C LEU A 163 -18.96 8.14 -19.47
N GLU A 164 -19.34 8.37 -20.73
CA GLU A 164 -20.42 7.65 -21.41
C GLU A 164 -19.99 6.26 -21.93
N LYS A 165 -18.68 5.97 -21.95
CA LYS A 165 -18.12 4.72 -22.50
C LYS A 165 -17.48 3.80 -21.45
N CYS A 166 -17.20 4.29 -20.25
CA CYS A 166 -16.57 3.50 -19.20
C CYS A 166 -17.62 2.84 -18.30
N HIS A 167 -18.25 1.79 -18.81
CA HIS A 167 -19.11 0.89 -18.02
C HIS A 167 -18.32 -0.08 -17.13
N ASP A 168 -16.98 -0.08 -17.22
CA ASP A 168 -16.12 -1.04 -16.52
C ASP A 168 -15.43 -0.39 -15.32
N HIS A 169 -15.84 -0.84 -14.13
CA HIS A 169 -15.17 -0.50 -12.88
C HIS A 169 -13.73 -1.05 -12.88
N SER A 170 -12.77 -0.17 -13.15
CA SER A 170 -11.34 -0.53 -13.05
C SER A 170 -10.88 -0.47 -11.60
N ILE A 171 -11.02 -1.58 -10.89
CA ILE A 171 -10.35 -1.79 -9.60
C ILE A 171 -8.84 -1.66 -9.85
N GLY A 172 -8.15 -0.78 -9.14
CA GLY A 172 -6.73 -0.51 -9.41
C GLY A 172 -6.42 0.57 -10.46
N GLY A 173 -7.44 1.25 -11.00
CA GLY A 173 -7.29 2.33 -11.98
C GLY A 173 -7.34 3.74 -11.38
N VAL A 174 -7.08 4.75 -12.21
CA VAL A 174 -7.14 6.19 -11.82
C VAL A 174 -8.58 6.64 -11.55
N PHE A 175 -9.55 6.01 -12.20
CA PHE A 175 -10.97 6.38 -12.10
C PHE A 175 -11.79 5.22 -11.56
N CYS A 176 -12.52 5.49 -10.47
CA CYS A 176 -13.48 4.54 -9.91
C CYS A 176 -14.79 5.25 -9.61
N HIS A 177 -15.90 4.69 -10.09
CA HIS A 177 -17.24 5.21 -9.77
C HIS A 177 -17.59 5.12 -8.28
N CYS A 178 -16.96 4.25 -7.49
CA CYS A 178 -17.16 4.18 -6.04
C CYS A 178 -16.73 5.47 -5.32
N GLU A 179 -15.85 6.29 -5.90
CA GLU A 179 -15.50 7.60 -5.36
C GLU A 179 -16.62 8.64 -5.57
N ARG A 180 -17.57 8.39 -6.49
CA ARG A 180 -18.74 9.29 -6.67
C ARG A 180 -19.83 9.07 -5.64
N ASP A 181 -19.84 7.90 -4.99
CA ASP A 181 -20.74 7.58 -3.88
C ASP A 181 -20.32 8.24 -2.56
N ILE A 182 -19.27 9.08 -2.53
CA ILE A 182 -18.79 9.76 -1.31
C ILE A 182 -19.91 10.52 -0.58
N PHE A 183 -20.91 11.00 -1.33
CA PHE A 183 -22.03 11.78 -0.80
C PHE A 183 -23.10 10.96 -0.09
N ARG A 184 -23.03 9.61 -0.09
CA ARG A 184 -24.02 8.75 0.58
C ARG A 184 -23.33 7.69 1.45
N GLY A 185 -23.50 7.79 2.77
CA GLY A 185 -23.08 6.73 3.69
C GLY A 185 -21.57 6.55 3.83
N THR A 186 -20.79 7.63 3.71
CA THR A 186 -19.35 7.58 4.02
C THR A 186 -19.10 7.69 5.51
N HIS A 187 -18.07 6.97 5.95
CA HIS A 187 -17.57 6.98 7.32
C HIS A 187 -16.07 7.30 7.30
N LEU A 188 -15.55 7.93 8.35
CA LEU A 188 -14.11 7.97 8.56
C LEU A 188 -13.66 6.59 9.02
N ARG A 189 -12.76 5.98 8.25
CA ARG A 189 -12.21 4.65 8.54
C ARG A 189 -10.71 4.74 8.77
N LEU A 190 -10.18 3.92 9.65
CA LEU A 190 -8.75 3.64 9.81
C LEU A 190 -8.51 2.22 9.31
N LEU A 191 -7.61 2.05 8.35
CA LEU A 191 -7.22 0.72 7.88
C LEU A 191 -5.84 0.39 8.42
N VAL A 192 -5.72 -0.79 9.04
CA VAL A 192 -4.43 -1.31 9.51
C VAL A 192 -4.07 -2.49 8.63
N VAL A 193 -3.07 -2.32 7.77
CA VAL A 193 -2.52 -3.36 6.90
C VAL A 193 -1.32 -3.99 7.61
N GLU A 194 -1.51 -5.16 8.20
CA GLU A 194 -0.47 -5.96 8.82
C GLU A 194 0.18 -6.86 7.76
N VAL A 195 1.50 -6.76 7.61
CA VAL A 195 2.31 -7.56 6.70
C VAL A 195 3.23 -8.44 7.53
N LYS A 196 3.11 -9.76 7.39
CA LYS A 196 3.93 -10.74 8.10
C LYS A 196 5.15 -11.10 7.27
N LYS A 197 6.29 -11.32 7.94
CA LYS A 197 7.44 -11.92 7.29
C LYS A 197 7.10 -13.35 6.83
N PRO A 198 7.37 -13.71 5.57
CA PRO A 198 7.23 -15.08 5.10
C PRO A 198 8.14 -16.02 5.91
N ASN A 199 7.54 -16.99 6.60
CA ASN A 199 8.28 -18.03 7.31
C ASN A 199 8.71 -19.14 6.34
N SER A 200 9.64 -18.81 5.45
CA SER A 200 10.22 -19.75 4.49
C SER A 200 11.66 -20.08 4.86
N ARG A 201 12.02 -21.36 4.75
CA ARG A 201 13.42 -21.83 4.86
C ARG A 201 14.30 -21.18 3.80
N LYS A 202 13.76 -20.99 2.59
CA LYS A 202 14.47 -20.33 1.48
C LYS A 202 14.23 -18.82 1.51
N PRO A 203 15.26 -17.98 1.26
CA PRO A 203 15.07 -16.55 1.10
C PRO A 203 14.16 -16.29 -0.10
N ILE A 204 13.07 -15.56 0.13
CA ILE A 204 12.19 -15.08 -0.92
C ILE A 204 12.33 -13.56 -0.95
N ILE A 205 12.66 -13.02 -2.11
CA ILE A 205 12.66 -11.58 -2.37
C ILE A 205 11.44 -11.27 -3.22
N PHE A 206 10.57 -10.43 -2.69
CA PHE A 206 9.40 -9.91 -3.36
C PHE A 206 9.75 -8.66 -4.15
N GLN A 207 9.25 -8.59 -5.37
CA GLN A 207 9.22 -7.43 -6.24
C GLN A 207 7.75 -6.97 -6.35
N ASN A 208 7.54 -5.64 -6.32
CA ASN A 208 6.22 -5.06 -6.52
C ASN A 208 5.81 -5.04 -8.01
N GLU A 209 4.72 -4.37 -8.33
CA GLU A 209 4.20 -4.21 -9.70
C GLU A 209 5.14 -3.45 -10.65
N GLU A 210 6.12 -2.72 -10.12
CA GLU A 210 7.17 -2.06 -10.91
C GLU A 210 8.36 -3.00 -11.20
N GLY A 211 8.33 -4.24 -10.71
CA GLY A 211 9.46 -5.17 -10.79
C GLY A 211 10.59 -4.85 -9.82
N LEU A 212 10.36 -3.92 -8.88
CA LEU A 212 11.38 -3.46 -7.94
C LEU A 212 11.22 -4.13 -6.58
N ALA A 213 12.35 -4.53 -5.99
CA ALA A 213 12.40 -5.05 -4.63
C ALA A 213 12.77 -3.92 -3.67
N TYR A 214 12.07 -3.85 -2.53
CA TYR A 214 12.35 -2.87 -1.48
C TYR A 214 12.67 -3.58 -0.18
N ARG A 215 13.43 -2.91 0.70
CA ARG A 215 13.58 -3.31 2.11
C ARG A 215 13.36 -2.11 3.03
N ARG A 216 12.94 -2.39 4.25
CA ARG A 216 12.76 -1.37 5.28
C ARG A 216 14.08 -1.14 6.02
N ARG A 217 14.52 0.12 6.13
CA ARG A 217 15.74 0.51 6.86
C ARG A 217 15.57 1.91 7.44
N LEU A 218 15.76 2.07 8.75
CA LEU A 218 15.66 3.36 9.46
C LEU A 218 14.37 4.12 9.10
N ALA A 219 13.21 3.46 9.25
CA ALA A 219 11.90 4.01 8.89
C ALA A 219 11.75 4.47 7.42
N SER A 220 12.59 3.97 6.51
CA SER A 220 12.55 4.31 5.09
C SER A 220 12.55 3.07 4.20
N ASN A 221 11.84 3.14 3.07
CA ASN A 221 11.84 2.11 2.05
C ASN A 221 13.02 2.34 1.10
N LYS A 222 13.99 1.42 1.10
CA LYS A 222 15.16 1.45 0.22
C LYS A 222 15.01 0.42 -0.89
N CYS A 223 15.30 0.82 -2.13
CA CYS A 223 15.39 -0.12 -3.25
C CYS A 223 16.53 -1.10 -2.97
N LEU A 224 16.31 -2.37 -3.25
CA LEU A 224 17.31 -3.42 -3.20
C LEU A 224 17.99 -3.52 -4.57
N TYR A 225 19.28 -3.22 -4.61
CA TYR A 225 20.09 -3.49 -5.80
C TYR A 225 20.68 -4.90 -5.72
N PHE A 226 21.20 -5.39 -6.84
CA PHE A 226 21.77 -6.73 -6.93
C PHE A 226 22.84 -7.01 -5.87
N ASP A 227 23.74 -6.06 -5.62
CA ASP A 227 24.75 -6.17 -4.56
C ASP A 227 24.15 -6.24 -3.15
N ASP A 228 23.01 -5.59 -2.92
CA ASP A 228 22.29 -5.71 -1.65
C ASP A 228 21.70 -7.11 -1.47
N VAL A 229 21.15 -7.68 -2.54
CA VAL A 229 20.61 -9.06 -2.54
C VAL A 229 21.72 -10.07 -2.27
N ARG A 230 22.85 -9.96 -2.97
CA ARG A 230 24.02 -10.83 -2.78
C ARG A 230 24.52 -10.76 -1.33
N ARG A 231 24.67 -9.56 -0.78
CA ARG A 231 25.09 -9.36 0.62
C ARG A 231 24.10 -9.97 1.61
N MET A 232 22.79 -9.79 1.38
CA MET A 232 21.75 -10.36 2.23
C MET A 232 21.74 -11.89 2.22
N MET A 233 22.03 -12.51 1.06
CA MET A 233 22.15 -13.95 0.96
C MET A 233 23.38 -14.48 1.71
N GLN A 234 24.55 -13.84 1.53
CA GLN A 234 25.79 -14.21 2.22
C GLN A 234 25.73 -14.04 3.74
N GLU A 235 25.10 -12.97 4.23
CA GLU A 235 24.87 -12.77 5.68
C GLU A 235 24.02 -13.91 6.28
N ARG A 236 23.09 -14.45 5.51
CA ARG A 236 22.20 -15.54 5.95
C ARG A 236 22.89 -16.91 5.88
N GLU A 237 23.73 -17.14 4.86
CA GLU A 237 24.57 -18.35 4.76
C GLU A 237 25.53 -18.49 5.94
N LYS A 238 26.05 -17.38 6.47
CA LYS A 238 26.87 -17.39 7.68
C LYS A 238 26.11 -17.88 8.92
N ILE A 239 24.78 -17.74 8.93
CA ILE A 239 23.91 -18.17 10.03
C ILE A 239 23.36 -19.58 9.77
N PHE A 240 23.14 -19.94 8.50
CA PHE A 240 22.64 -21.24 8.04
C PHE A 240 23.38 -21.65 6.75
N PRO A 241 24.47 -22.43 6.82
CA PRO A 241 25.24 -22.79 5.63
C PRO A 241 24.37 -23.61 4.66
N LEU A 242 24.33 -23.18 3.39
CA LEU A 242 23.66 -23.90 2.32
C LEU A 242 24.49 -25.10 1.86
N GLU A 243 23.83 -26.17 1.46
CA GLU A 243 24.43 -27.33 0.79
C GLU A 243 24.91 -26.91 -0.62
N GLU A 244 26.01 -27.50 -1.10
CA GLU A 244 26.70 -27.10 -2.35
C GLU A 244 25.78 -27.09 -3.60
N GLU A 245 24.83 -28.02 -3.66
CA GLU A 245 23.86 -28.14 -4.78
C GLU A 245 22.87 -26.96 -4.86
N GLU A 246 22.65 -26.26 -3.75
CA GLU A 246 21.79 -25.06 -3.71
C GLU A 246 22.56 -23.79 -4.13
N LYS A 247 23.89 -23.76 -3.94
CA LYS A 247 24.75 -22.68 -4.43
C LYS A 247 24.83 -22.67 -5.95
N GLU A 248 25.03 -23.83 -6.59
CA GLU A 248 25.07 -23.92 -8.06
C GLU A 248 23.76 -23.44 -8.72
N LYS A 249 22.60 -23.77 -8.14
CA LYS A 249 21.30 -23.29 -8.63
C LYS A 249 21.16 -21.78 -8.48
N LEU A 250 21.68 -21.22 -7.39
CA LEU A 250 21.66 -19.79 -7.15
C LEU A 250 22.55 -19.04 -8.15
N ASP A 251 23.77 -19.50 -8.36
CA ASP A 251 24.70 -18.90 -9.33
C ASP A 251 24.11 -18.94 -10.75
N SER A 252 23.47 -20.06 -11.12
CA SER A 252 22.79 -20.16 -12.42
C SER A 252 21.63 -19.17 -12.59
N PHE A 253 20.89 -18.85 -11.51
CA PHE A 253 19.82 -17.86 -11.52
C PHE A 253 20.37 -16.42 -11.58
N LEU A 254 21.51 -16.18 -10.92
CA LEU A 254 22.17 -14.88 -10.91
C LEU A 254 22.78 -14.54 -12.29
N ASP A 255 23.30 -15.54 -13.01
CA ASP A 255 23.88 -15.35 -14.35
C ASP A 255 22.83 -15.08 -15.43
N LEU A 256 21.62 -15.64 -15.32
CA LEU A 256 20.52 -15.43 -16.28
C LEU A 256 20.01 -13.99 -16.32
N ASN A 257 20.19 -13.20 -15.25
CA ASN A 257 19.75 -11.81 -15.19
C ASN A 257 20.81 -10.80 -15.67
N ASN A 258 22.04 -11.24 -15.99
CA ASN A 258 23.08 -10.38 -16.57
C ASN A 258 22.92 -10.15 -18.08
N PHE A 259 21.95 -10.81 -18.74
CA PHE A 259 21.72 -10.69 -20.18
C PHE A 259 20.50 -9.84 -20.56
N ALA A 260 19.88 -9.14 -19.60
CA ALA A 260 18.77 -8.22 -19.84
C ALA A 260 19.19 -6.77 -19.52
N VAL A 261 20.12 -6.23 -20.30
CA VAL A 261 20.37 -4.79 -20.47
C VAL A 261 20.32 -4.47 -21.95
#